data_AF-A0A1Z9M0H8-F1
#
_entry.id   AF-A0A1Z9M0H8-F1
#
_cell.length_a   1.000
_cell.length_b   1.000
_cell.length_c   1.000
_cell.angle_alpha   90.00
_cell.angle_beta   90.00
_cell.angle_gamma   90.00
#
_symmetry.space_group_name_H-M   'P 1'
#
loop_
_entity.id
_entity.type
_entity.pdbx_description
1 polymer ?
#
loop_
_entity_poly.entity_id
_entity_poly.type
_entity_poly.pdbx_seq_one_letter_code
_entity_poly.pdbx_strand_id
1 'polypeptide(L)'
;MADRSIAAGDTLNKFRFEFNGTAEDIGDISVLQGTSGIIAAATDVVEAVVLLNPDLTTISTDNHVFSGGSIIFEGATEDSFETTLAVTDPTADRTFTLPNHDGTVMLIEGAQTMTNKTLTSPTLTSPVLNTAVSGTAILDEDDMASNSATKAVTQQSFKAYVDNQTTAQDLDIAPDSGTAQSIDLDSETLTFSGGTEIGTSASSNTVTFATTSNVVTKTGTQTLTNKTFTSPTIDSFSLGTSTISGLNIGANGIIIEGSTADAHEVTLNAQDPTQDNVITIPNADMTAITTAQFATKGSHFAKVLALG
;
A
#
# COMPACT_ATOMS: atom_id res chain seq x y z
N MET A 1 -37.84 -15.17 -107.23
CA MET A 1 -38.29 -13.80 -106.90
C MET A 1 -39.08 -13.31 -108.10
N ALA A 2 -40.40 -13.15 -107.95
CA ALA A 2 -41.21 -12.58 -109.02
C ALA A 2 -40.78 -11.13 -109.20
N ASP A 3 -40.46 -10.78 -110.45
CA ASP A 3 -40.08 -9.45 -110.86
C ASP A 3 -41.23 -8.50 -110.55
N ARG A 4 -41.08 -7.63 -109.54
CA ARG A 4 -42.09 -6.64 -109.17
C ARG A 4 -41.97 -5.48 -110.17
N SER A 5 -42.47 -5.72 -111.38
CA SER A 5 -42.69 -4.69 -112.38
C SER A 5 -43.72 -3.70 -111.83
N ILE A 6 -43.25 -2.54 -111.40
CA ILE A 6 -44.10 -1.40 -111.07
C ILE A 6 -44.61 -0.87 -112.41
N ALA A 7 -45.85 -1.20 -112.75
CA ALA A 7 -46.48 -0.74 -113.97
C ALA A 7 -46.43 0.79 -114.02
N ALA A 8 -46.04 1.35 -115.17
CA ALA A 8 -45.83 2.79 -115.41
C ALA A 8 -47.08 3.70 -115.22
N GLY A 9 -48.18 3.17 -114.69
CA GLY A 9 -49.39 3.90 -114.31
C GLY A 9 -49.70 3.91 -112.81
N ASP A 10 -48.93 3.18 -111.99
CA ASP A 10 -49.15 3.13 -110.55
C ASP A 10 -48.43 4.31 -109.87
N THR A 11 -49.22 5.34 -109.56
CA THR A 11 -48.74 6.52 -108.83
C THR A 11 -48.10 6.12 -107.50
N LEU A 12 -47.10 6.87 -107.03
CA LEU A 12 -46.50 6.73 -105.71
C LEU A 12 -47.55 6.58 -104.59
N ASN A 13 -48.73 7.19 -104.77
CA ASN A 13 -49.87 7.08 -103.87
C ASN A 13 -50.42 5.67 -103.73
N LYS A 14 -50.42 4.87 -104.81
CA LYS A 14 -50.87 3.47 -104.77
C LYS A 14 -49.87 2.58 -104.04
N PHE A 15 -48.57 2.79 -104.25
CA PHE A 15 -47.52 2.11 -103.48
C PHE A 15 -47.61 2.46 -101.98
N ARG A 16 -47.88 3.73 -101.65
CA ARG A 16 -48.13 4.19 -100.28
C ARG A 16 -49.35 3.53 -99.65
N PHE A 17 -50.42 3.35 -100.43
CA PHE A 17 -51.67 2.73 -99.98
C PHE A 17 -51.50 1.24 -99.71
N GLU A 18 -50.80 0.52 -100.59
CA GLU A 18 -50.52 -0.91 -100.42
C GLU A 18 -49.51 -1.16 -99.29
N PHE A 19 -48.46 -0.34 -99.19
CA PHE A 19 -47.46 -0.48 -98.12
C PHE A 19 -48.04 -0.17 -96.72
N ASN A 20 -48.92 0.83 -96.60
CA ASN A 20 -49.59 1.14 -95.34
C ASN A 20 -50.80 0.23 -95.06
N GLY A 21 -51.40 -0.38 -96.09
CA GLY A 21 -52.55 -1.27 -95.94
C GLY A 21 -52.20 -2.69 -95.48
N THR A 22 -50.92 -3.07 -95.53
CA THR A 22 -50.44 -4.40 -95.11
C THR A 22 -49.57 -4.39 -93.85
N ALA A 23 -49.42 -3.24 -93.18
CA ALA A 23 -48.87 -3.22 -91.84
C ALA A 23 -49.93 -3.85 -90.92
N GLU A 24 -49.66 -5.07 -90.46
CA GLU A 24 -50.43 -5.76 -89.43
C GLU A 24 -50.64 -4.77 -88.27
N ASP A 25 -51.90 -4.39 -88.07
CA ASP A 25 -52.34 -3.36 -87.14
C ASP A 25 -51.77 -3.66 -85.75
N ILE A 26 -50.91 -2.78 -85.26
CA ILE A 26 -50.29 -2.88 -83.92
C ILE A 26 -51.32 -2.61 -82.80
N GLY A 27 -52.61 -2.63 -83.12
CA GLY A 27 -53.72 -2.24 -82.26
C GLY A 27 -53.92 -0.74 -82.30
N ASP A 28 -55.18 -0.31 -82.40
CA ASP A 28 -55.56 1.10 -82.38
C ASP A 28 -55.05 1.78 -81.09
N ILE A 29 -54.26 2.84 -81.25
CA ILE A 29 -53.70 3.65 -80.16
C ILE A 29 -54.80 4.40 -79.37
N SER A 30 -56.05 4.38 -79.86
CA SER A 30 -57.23 4.95 -79.22
C SER A 30 -57.41 4.53 -77.76
N VAL A 31 -57.01 3.32 -77.38
CA VAL A 31 -57.06 2.86 -75.97
C VAL A 31 -56.09 3.64 -75.07
N LEU A 32 -54.97 4.14 -75.62
CA LEU A 32 -54.02 5.02 -74.95
C LEU A 32 -54.52 6.49 -74.94
N GLN A 33 -55.29 6.91 -75.95
CA GLN A 33 -55.88 8.27 -76.01
C GLN A 33 -57.06 8.48 -75.04
N GLY A 34 -57.70 7.41 -74.56
CA GLY A 34 -58.71 7.44 -73.50
C GLY A 34 -58.13 7.41 -72.08
N THR A 35 -56.81 7.27 -71.94
CA THR A 35 -56.16 7.26 -70.61
C THR A 35 -56.07 8.67 -70.05
N SER A 36 -55.96 8.78 -68.72
CA SER A 36 -55.78 10.06 -68.02
C SER A 36 -54.45 10.07 -67.28
N GLY A 37 -53.94 11.26 -66.96
CA GLY A 37 -52.65 11.42 -66.29
C GLY A 37 -51.48 11.31 -67.27
N ILE A 38 -50.42 10.63 -66.86
CA ILE A 38 -49.09 10.67 -67.49
C ILE A 38 -49.09 10.21 -68.96
N ILE A 39 -49.89 9.19 -69.30
CA ILE A 39 -49.98 8.63 -70.66
C ILE A 39 -50.63 9.62 -71.64
N ALA A 40 -51.54 10.48 -71.17
CA ALA A 40 -52.24 11.47 -72.01
C ALA A 40 -51.39 12.70 -72.35
N ALA A 41 -50.32 12.95 -71.58
CA ALA A 41 -49.38 14.04 -71.82
C ALA A 41 -48.24 13.64 -72.78
N ALA A 42 -48.09 12.34 -73.07
CA ALA A 42 -47.08 11.82 -73.98
C ALA A 42 -47.53 11.93 -75.45
N THR A 43 -46.61 12.30 -76.33
CA THR A 43 -46.81 12.38 -77.78
C THR A 43 -46.54 11.06 -78.50
N ASP A 44 -45.85 10.11 -77.86
CA ASP A 44 -45.73 8.74 -78.33
C ASP A 44 -45.61 7.71 -77.18
N VAL A 45 -45.63 6.43 -77.53
CA VAL A 45 -45.59 5.31 -76.57
C VAL A 45 -44.23 5.22 -75.87
N VAL A 46 -43.14 5.63 -76.53
CA VAL A 46 -41.80 5.64 -75.93
C VAL A 46 -41.73 6.70 -74.84
N GLU A 47 -42.26 7.89 -75.11
CA GLU A 47 -42.41 8.97 -74.15
C GLU A 47 -43.35 8.58 -73.00
N ALA A 48 -44.47 7.90 -73.28
CA ALA A 48 -45.35 7.39 -72.23
C ALA A 48 -44.64 6.39 -71.31
N VAL A 49 -43.85 5.46 -71.86
CA VAL A 49 -43.06 4.49 -71.10
C VAL A 49 -41.94 5.15 -70.29
N VAL A 50 -41.27 6.17 -70.85
CA VAL A 50 -40.27 6.96 -70.15
C VAL A 50 -40.89 7.76 -69.00
N LEU A 51 -42.05 8.36 -69.22
CA LEU A 51 -42.77 9.16 -68.22
C LEU A 51 -43.46 8.31 -67.14
N LEU A 52 -43.86 7.07 -67.44
CA LEU A 52 -44.34 6.08 -66.47
C LEU A 52 -43.23 5.54 -65.56
N ASN A 53 -41.97 5.78 -65.94
CA ASN A 53 -40.79 5.33 -65.21
C ASN A 53 -39.94 6.50 -64.69
N PRO A 54 -40.55 7.52 -64.03
CA PRO A 54 -39.79 8.70 -63.58
C PRO A 54 -38.78 8.29 -62.50
N ASP A 55 -39.14 7.31 -61.68
CA ASP A 55 -38.34 6.81 -60.56
C ASP A 55 -37.03 6.14 -61.02
N LEU A 56 -37.01 5.53 -62.21
CA LEU A 56 -35.81 4.84 -62.71
C LEU A 56 -34.73 5.82 -63.17
N THR A 57 -35.12 7.03 -63.60
CA THR A 57 -34.15 8.06 -64.02
C THR A 57 -33.47 8.74 -62.83
N THR A 58 -34.22 8.99 -61.75
CA THR A 58 -33.72 9.65 -60.52
C THR A 58 -32.90 8.73 -59.63
N ILE A 59 -33.03 7.40 -59.76
CA ILE A 59 -32.16 6.43 -59.07
C ILE A 59 -30.75 6.39 -59.69
N SER A 60 -30.58 6.79 -60.95
CA SER A 60 -29.35 6.50 -61.72
C SER A 60 -28.29 7.61 -61.75
N THR A 61 -28.58 8.85 -61.34
CA THR A 61 -27.66 10.00 -61.59
C THR A 61 -27.62 11.08 -60.49
N ASP A 62 -27.26 10.69 -59.27
CA ASP A 62 -26.65 11.60 -58.25
C ASP A 62 -27.53 12.41 -57.28
N ASN A 63 -28.81 12.11 -57.05
CA ASN A 63 -29.48 12.53 -55.79
C ASN A 63 -30.82 11.81 -55.59
N HIS A 64 -30.80 10.72 -54.82
CA HIS A 64 -32.03 10.05 -54.44
C HIS A 64 -32.68 10.80 -53.27
N VAL A 65 -33.74 11.55 -53.55
CA VAL A 65 -34.55 12.22 -52.52
C VAL A 65 -35.72 11.31 -52.17
N PHE A 66 -35.70 10.73 -50.97
CA PHE A 66 -36.83 9.97 -50.44
C PHE A 66 -37.92 10.94 -49.99
N SER A 67 -38.96 11.11 -50.83
CA SER A 67 -40.06 12.05 -50.60
C SER A 67 -40.86 11.78 -49.31
N GLY A 68 -40.79 10.56 -48.77
CA GLY A 68 -41.42 10.15 -47.50
C GLY A 68 -40.55 10.36 -46.24
N GLY A 69 -39.32 10.88 -46.37
CA GLY A 69 -38.43 11.19 -45.23
C GLY A 69 -37.80 9.99 -44.51
N SER A 70 -38.18 8.75 -44.85
CA SER A 70 -37.62 7.52 -44.27
C SER A 70 -37.35 6.43 -45.30
N ILE A 71 -36.47 5.49 -44.95
CA ILE A 71 -36.20 4.25 -45.68
C ILE A 71 -36.69 3.08 -44.82
N ILE A 72 -37.44 2.14 -45.41
CA ILE A 72 -37.99 0.97 -44.73
C ILE A 72 -37.26 -0.28 -45.24
N PHE A 73 -36.83 -1.15 -44.32
CA PHE A 73 -36.14 -2.40 -44.61
C PHE A 73 -36.94 -3.59 -44.05
N GLU A 74 -37.34 -4.52 -44.93
CA GLU A 74 -38.16 -5.70 -44.63
C GLU A 74 -37.39 -6.85 -43.96
N GLY A 75 -36.05 -6.79 -43.91
CA GLY A 75 -35.24 -7.92 -43.44
C GLY A 75 -35.25 -9.11 -44.42
N ALA A 76 -35.05 -10.33 -43.92
CA ALA A 76 -34.88 -11.54 -44.73
C ALA A 76 -36.16 -12.37 -44.91
N THR A 77 -37.20 -12.09 -44.14
CA THR A 77 -38.48 -12.81 -44.12
C THR A 77 -39.60 -11.85 -44.53
N GLU A 78 -40.51 -12.33 -45.36
CA GLU A 78 -41.74 -11.58 -45.65
C GLU A 78 -42.70 -11.75 -44.47
N ASP A 79 -42.64 -10.80 -43.53
CA ASP A 79 -43.54 -10.75 -42.38
C ASP A 79 -44.14 -9.36 -42.19
N SER A 80 -44.30 -8.88 -40.95
CA SER A 80 -44.86 -7.55 -40.66
C SER A 80 -43.94 -6.76 -39.73
N PHE A 81 -42.65 -7.07 -39.74
CA PHE A 81 -41.63 -6.43 -38.94
C PHE A 81 -40.60 -5.73 -39.81
N GLU A 82 -40.65 -4.41 -39.83
CA GLU A 82 -39.74 -3.59 -40.63
C GLU A 82 -38.79 -2.75 -39.78
N THR A 83 -37.58 -2.51 -40.28
CA THR A 83 -36.65 -1.51 -39.73
C THR A 83 -36.80 -0.21 -40.50
N THR A 84 -37.13 0.88 -39.81
CA THR A 84 -37.24 2.21 -40.44
C THR A 84 -36.03 3.06 -40.10
N LEU A 85 -35.28 3.50 -41.10
CA LEU A 85 -34.36 4.63 -40.99
C LEU A 85 -35.14 5.91 -41.20
N ALA A 86 -35.47 6.60 -40.11
CA ALA A 86 -36.18 7.87 -40.14
C ALA A 86 -35.25 9.04 -39.81
N VAL A 87 -35.51 10.19 -40.45
CA VAL A 87 -34.89 11.47 -40.12
C VAL A 87 -35.93 12.31 -39.38
N THR A 88 -35.60 12.78 -38.18
CA THR A 88 -36.40 13.81 -37.50
C THR A 88 -36.22 15.14 -38.23
N ASP A 89 -37.29 15.95 -38.33
CA ASP A 89 -37.26 17.26 -38.98
C ASP A 89 -36.01 18.08 -38.59
N PRO A 90 -35.09 18.34 -39.54
CA PRO A 90 -33.85 19.02 -39.22
C PRO A 90 -34.12 20.51 -38.96
N THR A 91 -33.52 21.07 -37.90
CA THR A 91 -33.60 22.51 -37.59
C THR A 91 -32.57 23.37 -38.34
N ALA A 92 -31.69 22.73 -39.10
CA ALA A 92 -30.65 23.30 -39.96
C ALA A 92 -30.16 22.20 -40.92
N ASP A 93 -29.47 22.55 -42.00
CA ASP A 93 -28.88 21.55 -42.90
C ASP A 93 -27.96 20.59 -42.13
N ARG A 94 -28.24 19.28 -42.24
CA ARG A 94 -27.44 18.22 -41.62
C ARG A 94 -26.93 17.27 -42.68
N THR A 95 -25.70 16.81 -42.50
CA THR A 95 -25.12 15.74 -43.29
C THR A 95 -24.73 14.60 -42.34
N PHE A 96 -25.23 13.41 -42.62
CA PHE A 96 -24.77 12.18 -41.99
C PHE A 96 -24.02 11.36 -43.03
N THR A 97 -22.73 11.13 -42.80
CA THR A 97 -21.86 10.39 -43.73
C THR A 97 -21.49 9.05 -43.12
N LEU A 98 -21.83 7.97 -43.81
CA LEU A 98 -21.31 6.65 -43.50
C LEU A 98 -19.88 6.54 -44.08
N PRO A 99 -18.89 6.08 -43.29
CA PRO A 99 -17.56 5.83 -43.82
C PRO A 99 -17.60 4.68 -44.84
N ASN A 100 -16.72 4.73 -45.84
CA ASN A 100 -16.50 3.62 -46.77
C ASN A 100 -15.69 2.50 -46.07
N HIS A 101 -16.34 1.80 -45.15
CA HIS A 101 -15.76 0.70 -44.39
C HIS A 101 -16.88 -0.23 -43.92
N ASP A 102 -16.62 -1.54 -43.96
CA ASP A 102 -17.57 -2.55 -43.49
C ASP A 102 -17.75 -2.46 -41.96
N GLY A 103 -18.97 -2.66 -41.45
CA GLY A 103 -19.23 -2.66 -40.02
C GLY A 103 -20.67 -2.34 -39.66
N THR A 104 -20.91 -2.10 -38.38
CA THR A 104 -22.22 -1.71 -37.85
C THR A 104 -22.22 -0.26 -37.37
N VAL A 105 -23.38 0.38 -37.41
CA VAL A 105 -23.60 1.71 -36.82
C VAL A 105 -23.82 1.56 -35.32
N MET A 106 -23.18 2.44 -34.53
CA MET A 106 -23.39 2.51 -33.09
C MET A 106 -24.76 3.10 -32.77
N LEU A 107 -25.55 2.38 -31.97
CA LEU A 107 -26.84 2.81 -31.43
C LEU A 107 -26.68 3.42 -30.03
N ILE A 108 -27.73 4.03 -29.49
CA ILE A 108 -27.69 4.62 -28.14
C ILE A 108 -28.03 3.57 -27.08
N GLU A 109 -28.86 2.59 -27.44
CA GLU A 109 -29.29 1.51 -26.57
C GLU A 109 -28.62 0.20 -26.96
N GLY A 110 -28.50 -0.72 -25.99
CA GLY A 110 -27.85 -2.02 -26.16
C GLY A 110 -26.34 -2.00 -25.87
N ALA A 111 -25.80 -3.17 -25.53
CA ALA A 111 -24.37 -3.35 -25.31
C ALA A 111 -23.63 -3.32 -26.66
N GLN A 112 -22.53 -2.58 -26.72
CA GLN A 112 -21.71 -2.48 -27.93
C GLN A 112 -20.24 -2.73 -27.64
N THR A 113 -19.60 -3.44 -28.57
CA THR A 113 -18.17 -3.73 -28.51
C THR A 113 -17.45 -2.85 -29.52
N MET A 114 -16.64 -1.93 -29.02
CA MET A 114 -15.82 -1.03 -29.85
C MET A 114 -14.35 -1.42 -29.73
N THR A 115 -13.71 -1.79 -30.85
CA THR A 115 -12.28 -2.10 -30.91
C THR A 115 -11.49 -0.96 -31.57
N ASN A 116 -10.23 -0.81 -31.19
CA ASN A 116 -9.26 0.12 -31.81
C ASN A 116 -9.74 1.58 -31.90
N LYS A 117 -10.45 2.07 -30.88
CA LYS A 117 -10.87 3.48 -30.80
C LYS A 117 -9.88 4.29 -29.99
N THR A 118 -9.57 5.50 -30.47
CA THR A 118 -8.84 6.52 -29.70
C THR A 118 -9.87 7.48 -29.13
N LEU A 119 -9.91 7.63 -27.81
CA LEU A 119 -10.79 8.56 -27.13
C LEU A 119 -9.97 9.75 -26.60
N THR A 120 -9.94 10.85 -27.35
CA THR A 120 -9.12 12.03 -27.00
C THR A 120 -9.74 12.88 -25.89
N SER A 121 -11.07 12.99 -25.84
CA SER A 121 -11.80 13.76 -24.82
C SER A 121 -13.20 13.18 -24.57
N PRO A 122 -13.33 11.89 -24.26
CA PRO A 122 -14.64 11.30 -23.99
C PRO A 122 -15.19 11.83 -22.65
N THR A 123 -16.51 11.95 -22.55
CA THR A 123 -17.19 12.03 -21.25
C THR A 123 -17.79 10.65 -20.97
N LEU A 124 -17.25 9.94 -19.97
CA LEU A 124 -17.73 8.62 -19.56
C LEU A 124 -18.33 8.73 -18.16
N THR A 125 -19.61 8.40 -18.03
CA THR A 125 -20.29 8.36 -16.72
C THR A 125 -20.08 6.99 -16.09
N SER A 126 -19.26 6.91 -15.04
CA SER A 126 -18.96 5.69 -14.29
C SER A 126 -18.39 4.53 -15.14
N PRO A 127 -17.28 4.73 -15.87
CA PRO A 127 -16.67 3.64 -16.63
C PRO A 127 -16.18 2.51 -15.70
N VAL A 128 -16.44 1.27 -16.10
CA VAL A 128 -15.90 0.07 -15.42
C VAL A 128 -14.80 -0.53 -16.30
N LEU A 129 -13.58 -0.62 -15.75
CA LEU A 129 -12.39 -1.15 -16.43
C LEU A 129 -11.92 -2.42 -15.73
N ASN A 130 -12.23 -3.59 -16.29
CA ASN A 130 -12.13 -4.88 -15.56
C ASN A 130 -10.82 -5.66 -15.73
N THR A 131 -10.12 -5.53 -16.86
CA THR A 131 -8.99 -6.42 -17.18
C THR A 131 -7.64 -5.72 -17.14
N ALA A 132 -7.45 -4.72 -18.00
CA ALA A 132 -6.19 -4.01 -18.11
C ALA A 132 -6.43 -2.52 -18.33
N VAL A 133 -5.69 -1.70 -17.60
CA VAL A 133 -5.51 -0.28 -17.87
C VAL A 133 -4.03 -0.09 -18.17
N SER A 134 -3.70 0.42 -19.35
CA SER A 134 -2.33 0.54 -19.85
C SER A 134 -2.06 1.93 -20.41
N GLY A 135 -0.82 2.16 -20.80
CA GLY A 135 -0.34 3.46 -21.28
C GLY A 135 0.29 4.28 -20.16
N THR A 136 0.72 5.49 -20.50
CA THR A 136 1.58 6.30 -19.61
C THR A 136 0.83 7.01 -18.49
N ALA A 137 -0.50 6.86 -18.41
CA ALA A 137 -1.34 7.47 -17.37
C ALA A 137 -1.33 6.68 -16.06
N ILE A 138 -0.94 5.41 -16.12
CA ILE A 138 -0.74 4.54 -14.97
C ILE A 138 0.76 4.33 -14.82
N LEU A 139 1.30 4.66 -13.66
CA LEU A 139 2.72 4.54 -13.35
C LEU A 139 2.95 3.33 -12.46
N ASP A 140 4.02 2.59 -12.79
CA ASP A 140 4.55 1.53 -11.95
C ASP A 140 5.92 1.98 -11.41
N GLU A 141 5.93 2.55 -10.21
CA GLU A 141 7.10 3.14 -9.55
C GLU A 141 7.21 2.59 -8.12
N ASP A 142 7.94 1.48 -7.95
CA ASP A 142 8.09 0.80 -6.66
C ASP A 142 8.68 1.69 -5.54
N ASP A 143 9.41 2.73 -5.91
CA ASP A 143 10.02 3.70 -5.00
C ASP A 143 9.22 5.01 -4.86
N MET A 144 8.12 5.16 -5.62
CA MET A 144 7.35 6.41 -5.71
C MET A 144 8.24 7.64 -5.93
N ALA A 145 9.31 7.51 -6.73
CA ALA A 145 10.30 8.57 -6.93
C ALA A 145 9.73 9.87 -7.52
N SER A 146 8.57 9.82 -8.18
CA SER A 146 7.90 10.98 -8.75
C SER A 146 6.48 11.18 -8.18
N ASN A 147 5.95 12.39 -8.33
CA ASN A 147 4.55 12.68 -8.06
C ASN A 147 3.88 13.31 -9.28
N SER A 148 2.58 13.06 -9.44
CA SER A 148 1.79 13.69 -10.49
C SER A 148 0.33 13.80 -10.10
N ALA A 149 -0.27 14.97 -10.35
CA ALA A 149 -1.69 15.20 -10.13
C ALA A 149 -2.58 14.52 -11.19
N THR A 150 -2.01 13.94 -12.25
CA THR A 150 -2.76 13.39 -13.40
C THR A 150 -2.47 11.92 -13.68
N LYS A 151 -1.66 11.27 -12.85
CA LYS A 151 -1.30 9.86 -13.00
C LYS A 151 -1.86 9.05 -11.85
N ALA A 152 -2.32 7.85 -12.14
CA ALA A 152 -2.61 6.84 -11.11
C ALA A 152 -1.40 5.92 -10.96
N VAL A 153 -1.30 5.21 -9.84
CA VAL A 153 -0.23 4.24 -9.57
C VAL A 153 -0.79 2.82 -9.50
N THR A 154 0.06 1.81 -9.70
CA THR A 154 -0.36 0.41 -9.61
C THR A 154 -0.47 -0.07 -8.15
N GLN A 155 -1.20 -1.17 -7.95
CA GLN A 155 -1.21 -1.86 -6.65
C GLN A 155 0.19 -2.40 -6.28
N GLN A 156 1.01 -2.76 -7.27
CA GLN A 156 2.37 -3.25 -7.02
C GLN A 156 3.28 -2.13 -6.52
N SER A 157 3.22 -0.94 -7.13
CA SER A 157 3.99 0.22 -6.66
C SER A 157 3.67 0.57 -5.21
N PHE A 158 2.37 0.59 -4.85
CA PHE A 158 1.96 0.84 -3.47
C PHE A 158 2.49 -0.23 -2.51
N LYS A 159 2.37 -1.51 -2.89
CA LYS A 159 2.85 -2.61 -2.06
C LYS A 159 4.37 -2.53 -1.88
N ALA A 160 5.11 -2.38 -2.97
CA ALA A 160 6.57 -2.29 -2.94
C ALA A 160 7.04 -1.07 -2.14
N TYR A 161 6.41 0.10 -2.32
CA TYR A 161 6.74 1.29 -1.52
C TYR A 161 6.52 1.03 -0.02
N VAL A 162 5.36 0.51 0.37
CA VAL A 162 5.04 0.23 1.78
C VAL A 162 5.96 -0.82 2.38
N ASP A 163 6.20 -1.92 1.66
CA ASP A 163 7.12 -2.97 2.11
C ASP A 163 8.53 -2.39 2.29
N ASN A 164 9.03 -1.62 1.31
CA ASN A 164 10.35 -0.99 1.40
C ASN A 164 10.44 0.02 2.55
N GLN A 165 9.41 0.84 2.77
CA GLN A 165 9.39 1.75 3.91
C GLN A 165 9.37 0.99 5.24
N THR A 166 8.71 -0.16 5.29
CA THR A 166 8.63 -0.99 6.51
C THR A 166 9.96 -1.68 6.77
N THR A 167 10.55 -2.31 5.76
CA THR A 167 11.88 -2.93 5.84
C THR A 167 12.99 -1.93 6.17
N ALA A 168 12.87 -0.67 5.72
CA ALA A 168 13.83 0.37 6.06
C ALA A 168 13.65 0.94 7.48
N GLN A 169 12.51 0.67 8.12
CA GLN A 169 12.25 1.06 9.51
C GLN A 169 12.70 -0.05 10.44
N ASP A 170 14.01 -0.14 10.68
CA ASP A 170 14.56 -0.94 11.75
C ASP A 170 14.79 -0.10 13.02
N LEU A 171 14.80 -0.79 14.17
CA LEU A 171 15.36 -0.25 15.41
C LEU A 171 16.68 -0.96 15.70
N ASP A 172 17.77 -0.30 15.37
CA ASP A 172 19.12 -0.75 15.72
C ASP A 172 19.42 -0.56 17.21
N ILE A 173 19.95 -1.62 17.83
CA ILE A 173 20.34 -1.66 19.23
C ILE A 173 21.80 -2.12 19.32
N ALA A 174 22.65 -1.28 19.90
CA ALA A 174 24.04 -1.62 20.21
C ALA A 174 24.14 -1.92 21.72
N PRO A 175 24.26 -3.20 22.14
CA PRO A 175 24.47 -3.52 23.54
C PRO A 175 25.91 -3.24 23.97
N ASP A 176 26.12 -2.98 25.27
CA ASP A 176 27.46 -2.79 25.86
C ASP A 176 28.39 -4.01 25.68
N SER A 177 27.81 -5.20 25.47
CA SER A 177 28.53 -6.42 25.14
C SER A 177 27.70 -7.31 24.21
N GLY A 178 28.35 -8.11 23.36
CA GLY A 178 27.68 -8.95 22.37
C GLY A 178 27.68 -8.33 20.96
N THR A 179 26.67 -8.67 20.16
CA THR A 179 26.48 -8.16 18.80
C THR A 179 25.38 -7.11 18.74
N ALA A 180 25.49 -6.16 17.81
CA ALA A 180 24.38 -5.27 17.50
C ALA A 180 23.18 -6.07 16.99
N GLN A 181 21.99 -5.63 17.34
CA GLN A 181 20.73 -6.26 16.97
C GLN A 181 19.90 -5.24 16.19
N SER A 182 19.40 -5.62 15.02
CA SER A 182 18.34 -4.91 14.32
C SER A 182 17.01 -5.55 14.70
N ILE A 183 16.03 -4.76 15.14
CA ILE A 183 14.67 -5.26 15.40
C ILE A 183 13.79 -4.90 14.20
N ASP A 184 13.19 -5.91 13.59
CA ASP A 184 12.15 -5.72 12.58
C ASP A 184 10.80 -5.43 13.25
N LEU A 185 10.29 -4.21 13.08
CA LEU A 185 9.13 -3.72 13.83
C LEU A 185 7.80 -4.37 13.42
N ASP A 186 7.73 -5.06 12.27
CA ASP A 186 6.49 -5.70 11.81
C ASP A 186 6.37 -7.19 12.20
N SER A 187 7.49 -7.81 12.58
CA SER A 187 7.58 -9.25 12.80
C SER A 187 8.27 -9.66 14.10
N GLU A 188 9.05 -8.76 14.72
CA GLU A 188 9.81 -9.03 15.95
C GLU A 188 9.32 -8.20 17.14
N THR A 189 9.85 -8.49 18.33
CA THR A 189 9.53 -7.74 19.56
C THR A 189 10.81 -7.40 20.32
N LEU A 190 11.04 -6.11 20.57
CA LEU A 190 12.09 -5.67 21.48
C LEU A 190 11.70 -6.02 22.93
N THR A 191 12.39 -7.01 23.50
CA THR A 191 12.17 -7.43 24.89
C THR A 191 13.25 -6.85 25.81
N PHE A 192 12.83 -6.04 26.78
CA PHE A 192 13.71 -5.61 27.88
C PHE A 192 13.63 -6.64 29.01
N SER A 193 14.55 -7.60 29.01
CA SER A 193 14.64 -8.60 30.07
C SER A 193 15.56 -8.11 31.19
N GLY A 194 15.07 -8.19 32.42
CA GLY A 194 15.85 -7.99 33.63
C GLY A 194 16.36 -9.32 34.20
N GLY A 195 17.55 -9.30 34.80
CA GLY A 195 18.04 -10.44 35.60
C GLY A 195 17.35 -10.52 36.96
N THR A 196 17.94 -11.24 37.92
CA THR A 196 17.39 -11.35 39.28
C THR A 196 17.36 -10.01 40.02
N GLU A 197 18.35 -9.15 39.78
CA GLU A 197 18.54 -7.89 40.53
C GLU A 197 17.93 -6.67 39.86
N ILE A 198 17.54 -6.77 38.59
CA ILE A 198 16.96 -5.68 37.79
C ILE A 198 15.58 -6.12 37.33
N GLY A 199 14.53 -5.47 37.81
CA GLY A 199 13.17 -5.62 37.28
C GLY A 199 12.93 -4.65 36.14
N THR A 200 12.41 -5.14 35.02
CA THR A 200 11.96 -4.31 33.90
C THR A 200 10.43 -4.24 33.90
N SER A 201 9.89 -3.05 33.71
CA SER A 201 8.45 -2.83 33.54
C SER A 201 8.20 -1.73 32.52
N ALA A 202 7.07 -1.78 31.85
CA ALA A 202 6.68 -0.76 30.88
C ALA A 202 5.24 -0.33 31.10
N SER A 203 4.98 0.97 30.97
CA SER A 203 3.64 1.54 30.93
C SER A 203 3.62 2.68 29.93
N SER A 204 2.68 2.64 28.98
CA SER A 204 2.65 3.57 27.85
C SER A 204 4.02 3.58 27.14
N ASN A 205 4.66 4.75 27.05
CA ASN A 205 5.94 4.94 26.36
C ASN A 205 7.14 5.02 27.33
N THR A 206 6.97 4.64 28.61
CA THR A 206 8.04 4.64 29.60
C THR A 206 8.44 3.22 29.97
N VAL A 207 9.72 2.89 29.78
CA VAL A 207 10.34 1.68 30.31
C VAL A 207 11.04 2.05 31.61
N THR A 208 10.71 1.35 32.70
CA THR A 208 11.34 1.51 34.01
C THR A 208 12.24 0.33 34.31
N PHE A 209 13.49 0.62 34.65
CA PHE A 209 14.44 -0.33 35.21
C PHE A 209 14.54 -0.08 36.71
N ALA A 210 14.07 -1.02 37.52
CA ALA A 210 14.12 -0.96 38.97
C ALA A 210 15.16 -1.94 39.51
N THR A 211 15.96 -1.53 40.48
CA THR A 211 16.87 -2.45 41.17
C THR A 211 16.22 -3.03 42.42
N THR A 212 16.61 -4.23 42.80
CA THR A 212 16.27 -4.79 44.12
C THR A 212 17.14 -4.18 45.23
N SER A 213 16.80 -4.44 46.50
CA SER A 213 17.61 -4.05 47.66
C SER A 213 18.97 -4.76 47.74
N ASN A 214 19.21 -5.79 46.92
CA ASN A 214 20.47 -6.52 46.89
C ASN A 214 21.59 -5.73 46.21
N VAL A 215 21.24 -4.74 45.39
CA VAL A 215 22.20 -3.81 44.79
C VAL A 215 22.57 -2.74 45.82
N VAL A 216 23.85 -2.66 46.17
CA VAL A 216 24.36 -1.60 47.05
C VAL A 216 24.41 -0.29 46.29
N THR A 217 23.71 0.72 46.79
CA THR A 217 23.71 2.07 46.22
C THR A 217 24.59 3.00 47.07
N LYS A 218 24.97 4.15 46.49
CA LYS A 218 25.84 5.14 47.16
C LYS A 218 25.20 5.77 48.39
N THR A 219 23.87 5.78 48.48
CA THR A 219 23.11 6.45 49.52
C THR A 219 22.08 5.49 50.09
N GLY A 220 21.91 5.48 51.41
CA GLY A 220 20.98 4.58 52.09
C GLY A 220 21.72 3.53 52.92
N THR A 221 20.97 2.82 53.75
CA THR A 221 21.49 1.75 54.61
C THR A 221 21.29 0.41 53.94
N GLN A 222 22.35 -0.41 53.91
CA GLN A 222 22.33 -1.75 53.32
C GLN A 222 22.62 -2.80 54.38
N THR A 223 21.96 -3.95 54.30
CA THR A 223 22.28 -5.14 55.09
C THR A 223 22.90 -6.19 54.19
N LEU A 224 24.16 -6.54 54.45
CA LEU A 224 24.92 -7.51 53.67
C LEU A 224 25.12 -8.78 54.50
N THR A 225 24.38 -9.84 54.16
CA THR A 225 24.49 -11.15 54.81
C THR A 225 25.37 -12.09 53.97
N ASN A 226 26.06 -13.02 54.65
CA ASN A 226 26.88 -14.05 54.02
C ASN A 226 27.91 -13.51 53.02
N LYS A 227 28.51 -12.34 53.32
CA LYS A 227 29.57 -11.73 52.50
C LYS A 227 30.91 -11.86 53.19
N THR A 228 31.93 -12.15 52.38
CA THR A 228 33.33 -12.02 52.76
C THR A 228 33.84 -10.69 52.20
N PHE A 229 34.31 -9.80 53.07
CA PHE A 229 34.99 -8.58 52.65
C PHE A 229 36.50 -8.83 52.68
N THR A 230 37.15 -8.76 51.52
CA THR A 230 38.60 -8.89 51.41
C THR A 230 39.23 -7.50 51.45
N SER A 231 39.87 -7.16 52.57
CA SER A 231 40.53 -5.85 52.79
C SER A 231 39.62 -4.63 52.60
N PRO A 232 38.41 -4.58 53.20
CA PRO A 232 37.57 -3.38 53.11
C PRO A 232 38.23 -2.19 53.81
N THR A 233 38.08 -0.99 53.26
CA THR A 233 38.28 0.25 54.01
C THR A 233 36.95 0.61 54.69
N ILE A 234 36.95 0.73 56.00
CA ILE A 234 35.75 1.08 56.79
C ILE A 234 36.11 2.28 57.65
N ASP A 235 35.59 3.46 57.29
CA ASP A 235 35.88 4.72 57.99
C ASP A 235 35.43 4.68 59.45
N SER A 236 34.27 4.05 59.70
CA SER A 236 33.72 3.84 61.04
C SER A 236 33.09 2.47 61.13
N PHE A 237 33.64 1.62 61.99
CA PHE A 237 33.09 0.30 62.27
C PHE A 237 32.47 0.27 63.65
N SER A 238 31.14 0.30 63.70
CA SER A 238 30.37 0.13 64.93
C SER A 238 29.82 -1.29 65.00
N LEU A 239 30.25 -2.04 66.01
CA LEU A 239 29.64 -3.31 66.37
C LEU A 239 28.37 -2.98 67.18
N GLY A 240 27.19 -3.35 66.67
CA GLY A 240 25.90 -2.98 67.26
C GLY A 240 25.67 -3.47 68.70
N THR A 241 24.48 -3.22 69.25
CA THR A 241 24.14 -3.45 70.68
C THR A 241 23.99 -4.93 71.09
N SER A 242 24.17 -5.88 70.18
CA SER A 242 24.06 -7.31 70.47
C SER A 242 25.44 -7.90 70.75
N THR A 243 25.51 -8.89 71.65
CA THR A 243 26.71 -9.70 71.88
C THR A 243 27.32 -10.16 70.56
N ILE A 244 28.55 -9.72 70.30
CA ILE A 244 29.31 -10.09 69.12
C ILE A 244 29.76 -11.55 69.29
N SER A 245 29.23 -12.46 68.49
CA SER A 245 29.67 -13.86 68.46
C SER A 245 30.63 -14.07 67.30
N GLY A 246 31.84 -14.55 67.58
CA GLY A 246 32.80 -14.94 66.54
C GLY A 246 33.59 -13.81 65.87
N LEU A 247 33.74 -12.65 66.52
CA LEU A 247 34.71 -11.65 66.05
C LEU A 247 36.12 -12.20 66.20
N ASN A 248 36.73 -12.56 65.07
CA ASN A 248 38.12 -12.96 65.00
C ASN A 248 38.97 -11.74 64.62
N ILE A 249 39.92 -11.37 65.47
CA ILE A 249 40.92 -10.36 65.17
C ILE A 249 42.16 -11.11 64.69
N GLY A 250 42.69 -10.75 63.52
CA GLY A 250 43.86 -11.43 62.94
C GLY A 250 45.10 -11.40 63.84
N ALA A 251 46.17 -12.09 63.44
CA ALA A 251 47.38 -12.31 64.25
C ALA A 251 48.07 -11.03 64.80
N ASN A 252 47.78 -9.87 64.22
CA ASN A 252 48.34 -8.58 64.65
C ASN A 252 47.62 -7.95 65.86
N GLY A 253 46.54 -8.57 66.36
CA GLY A 253 45.77 -8.05 67.50
C GLY A 253 44.95 -6.81 67.16
N ILE A 254 44.53 -6.08 68.20
CA ILE A 254 43.79 -4.81 68.07
C ILE A 254 44.80 -3.66 68.17
N ILE A 255 44.89 -2.84 67.13
CA ILE A 255 45.74 -1.64 67.11
C ILE A 255 44.87 -0.43 67.46
N ILE A 256 45.28 0.32 68.47
CA ILE A 256 44.60 1.53 68.97
C ILE A 256 45.50 2.73 68.73
N GLU A 257 45.01 3.64 67.90
CA GLU A 257 45.62 4.95 67.67
C GLU A 257 45.32 5.92 68.83
N GLY A 258 46.23 6.88 69.00
CA GLY A 258 45.97 8.06 69.83
C GLY A 258 45.03 9.07 69.14
N SER A 259 45.00 10.29 69.65
CA SER A 259 44.23 11.39 69.03
C SER A 259 44.79 11.85 67.67
N THR A 260 45.99 11.41 67.31
CA THR A 260 46.68 11.70 66.06
C THR A 260 47.05 10.40 65.39
N ALA A 261 46.81 10.30 64.08
CA ALA A 261 47.36 9.21 63.29
C ALA A 261 48.86 9.48 63.11
N ASP A 262 49.69 8.69 63.79
CA ASP A 262 51.14 8.75 63.63
C ASP A 262 51.73 7.34 63.54
N ALA A 263 52.93 7.10 64.06
CA ALA A 263 53.62 5.81 64.00
C ALA A 263 53.75 5.15 65.38
N HIS A 264 53.03 5.66 66.39
CA HIS A 264 53.04 5.18 67.76
C HIS A 264 51.66 4.67 68.17
N GLU A 265 51.49 3.35 68.12
CA GLU A 265 50.22 2.72 68.43
C GLU A 265 50.25 1.90 69.72
N VAL A 266 49.09 1.69 70.33
CA VAL A 266 48.89 0.70 71.40
C VAL A 266 48.30 -0.56 70.80
N THR A 267 49.00 -1.68 70.89
CA THR A 267 48.50 -2.97 70.42
C THR A 267 48.05 -3.84 71.58
N LEU A 268 46.79 -4.30 71.54
CA LEU A 268 46.35 -5.43 72.35
C LEU A 268 46.65 -6.71 71.58
N ASN A 269 47.74 -7.38 71.97
CA ASN A 269 48.13 -8.65 71.40
C ASN A 269 47.80 -9.81 72.34
N ALA A 270 47.47 -10.95 71.75
CA ALA A 270 47.50 -12.24 72.43
C ALA A 270 48.76 -12.97 71.97
N GLN A 271 49.49 -13.59 72.91
CA GLN A 271 50.45 -14.62 72.52
C GLN A 271 49.70 -15.89 72.11
N ASP A 272 50.30 -16.69 71.24
CA ASP A 272 49.74 -17.97 70.80
C ASP A 272 49.32 -18.82 72.01
N PRO A 273 48.01 -19.06 72.20
CA PRO A 273 47.54 -19.78 73.38
C PRO A 273 47.74 -21.29 73.21
N THR A 274 48.19 -21.97 74.27
CA THR A 274 48.27 -23.45 74.30
C THR A 274 46.98 -24.12 74.80
N GLN A 275 45.99 -23.31 75.21
CA GLN A 275 44.67 -23.71 75.72
C GLN A 275 43.73 -22.50 75.67
N ASP A 276 42.43 -22.71 75.85
CA ASP A 276 41.46 -21.61 75.97
C ASP A 276 41.75 -20.75 77.20
N ASN A 277 41.81 -19.43 77.01
CA ASN A 277 42.03 -18.44 78.06
C ASN A 277 40.95 -17.36 78.01
N VAL A 278 40.56 -16.86 79.17
CA VAL A 278 39.52 -15.81 79.30
C VAL A 278 40.11 -14.62 80.05
N ILE A 279 40.03 -13.43 79.45
CA ILE A 279 40.27 -12.16 80.13
C ILE A 279 38.91 -11.57 80.50
N THR A 280 38.63 -11.45 81.80
CA THR A 280 37.39 -10.82 82.29
C THR A 280 37.70 -9.39 82.73
N ILE A 281 37.06 -8.42 82.10
CA ILE A 281 37.15 -7.00 82.48
C ILE A 281 36.04 -6.73 83.52
N PRO A 282 36.37 -6.16 84.69
CA PRO A 282 35.37 -5.82 85.69
C PRO A 282 34.44 -4.70 85.18
N ASN A 283 33.20 -4.68 85.67
CA ASN A 283 32.26 -3.58 85.42
C ASN A 283 32.61 -2.34 86.28
N ALA A 284 33.81 -1.79 86.09
CA ALA A 284 34.32 -0.60 86.76
C ALA A 284 35.44 0.03 85.92
N ASP A 285 35.66 1.33 86.09
CA ASP A 285 36.83 1.99 85.50
C ASP A 285 38.11 1.32 86.00
N MET A 286 39.03 1.05 85.06
CA MET A 286 40.30 0.42 85.37
C MET A 286 41.46 1.11 84.66
N THR A 287 42.61 1.10 85.32
CA THR A 287 43.89 1.40 84.70
C THR A 287 44.64 0.09 84.53
N ALA A 288 45.17 -0.16 83.33
CA ALA A 288 45.97 -1.36 83.08
C ALA A 288 47.24 -1.34 83.96
N ILE A 289 47.48 -2.42 84.69
CA ILE A 289 48.69 -2.55 85.51
C ILE A 289 49.84 -2.94 84.58
N THR A 290 50.82 -2.05 84.43
CA THR A 290 52.03 -2.31 83.65
C THR A 290 53.20 -2.66 84.55
N THR A 291 54.26 -3.23 83.97
CA THR A 291 55.53 -3.47 84.68
C THR A 291 56.20 -2.18 85.14
N ALA A 292 55.87 -1.03 84.54
CA ALA A 292 56.33 0.30 84.95
C ALA A 292 55.60 0.85 86.18
N GLN A 293 54.37 0.40 86.46
CA GLN A 293 53.51 0.89 87.56
C GLN A 293 53.15 -0.23 88.57
N PHE A 294 54.15 -0.95 89.08
CA PHE A 294 54.11 -1.69 90.37
C PHE A 294 53.70 -3.18 90.42
N ALA A 295 53.75 -3.96 89.34
CA ALA A 295 53.53 -5.41 89.45
C ALA A 295 54.57 -6.27 88.71
N THR A 296 55.82 -6.25 89.18
CA THR A 296 56.67 -7.44 89.03
C THR A 296 56.38 -8.39 90.19
N LYS A 297 56.52 -9.72 89.99
CA LYS A 297 56.42 -10.72 91.07
C LYS A 297 57.16 -10.25 92.33
N GLY A 298 58.36 -9.69 92.16
CA GLY A 298 59.19 -9.16 93.25
C GLY A 298 58.54 -8.00 94.03
N SER A 299 57.96 -7.01 93.35
CA SER A 299 57.30 -5.87 94.03
C SER A 299 56.01 -6.25 94.76
N HIS A 300 55.28 -7.27 94.26
CA HIS A 300 54.08 -7.79 94.90
C HIS A 300 54.45 -8.58 96.17
N PHE A 301 55.47 -9.45 96.08
CA PHE A 301 56.00 -10.14 97.25
C PHE A 301 56.54 -9.16 98.31
N ALA A 302 57.31 -8.15 97.90
CA ALA A 302 57.87 -7.16 98.84
C ALA A 302 56.80 -6.36 99.58
N LYS A 303 55.69 -5.99 98.93
CA LYS A 303 54.58 -5.26 99.59
C LYS A 303 53.77 -6.17 100.51
N VAL A 304 53.55 -7.45 100.15
CA VAL A 304 52.87 -8.42 101.03
C VAL A 304 53.74 -8.72 102.26
N LEU A 305 55.05 -8.91 102.09
CA LEU A 305 56.00 -9.08 103.20
C LEU A 305 56.11 -7.84 104.10
N ALA A 306 55.93 -6.64 103.55
CA ALA A 306 55.96 -5.39 104.33
C ALA A 306 54.65 -5.07 105.07
N LEU A 307 53.55 -5.76 104.75
CA LEU A 307 52.24 -5.57 105.40
C LEU A 307 51.99 -6.54 106.57
N GLY A 308 52.91 -7.48 106.82
CA GLY A 308 52.83 -8.47 107.91
C GLY A 308 52.25 -9.80 107.47
#